data_AF-A0A3B7PTZ2-F1
#
_entry.id   AF-A0A3B7PTZ2-F1
#
_cell.length_a   1.000
_cell.length_b   1.000
_cell.length_c   1.000
_cell.angle_alpha   90.00
_cell.angle_beta   90.00
_cell.angle_gamma   90.00
#
_symmetry.space_group_name_H-M   'P 1'
#
loop_
_entity.id
_entity.type
_entity.pdbx_description
1 polymer ?
#
loop_
_entity_poly.entity_id
_entity_poly.type
_entity_poly.pdbx_seq_one_letter_code
_entity_poly.pdbx_strand_id
1 'polypeptide(L)'
;MALNVGPDFKQRWLNVPDAVRQTFIDDLGRICEALQPDSDIQRWLEADQKQQQLSFQRIEAAYAARKAQLIEEARIRRQQALERSLQEKRAAQQAYAEQLQQDELRRFAEQAQTLALIRQTVERDTLTYTSRYHKNPEGSPFNFAKGLAVSDHQMLSELESVRIRLELEAESQIEQAVAAFRAKLQAAAQEEIDYILKNSGFSSEIPENKT
;
A
#
# COMPACT_ATOMS: atom_id res chain seq x y z
N MET A 1 8.95 7.98 64.59
CA MET A 1 9.21 8.80 63.39
C MET A 1 9.17 7.88 62.18
N ALA A 2 8.16 8.00 61.31
CA ALA A 2 8.11 7.21 60.07
C ALA A 2 8.95 7.94 59.01
N LEU A 3 10.02 7.31 58.53
CA LEU A 3 10.80 7.80 57.40
C LEU A 3 9.89 7.83 56.17
N ASN A 4 9.60 9.04 55.66
CA ASN A 4 8.76 9.20 54.47
C ASN A 4 9.57 8.80 53.22
N VAL A 5 9.53 7.52 52.88
CA VAL A 5 10.26 6.93 51.74
C VAL A 5 9.54 7.12 50.39
N GLY A 6 8.42 7.85 50.38
CA GLY A 6 7.61 8.15 49.19
C GLY A 6 6.68 7.00 48.77
N PRO A 7 5.66 7.30 47.93
CA PRO A 7 4.58 6.36 47.60
C PRO A 7 5.05 5.11 46.83
N ASP A 8 6.14 5.21 46.05
CA ASP A 8 6.60 4.14 45.15
C ASP A 8 7.90 3.44 45.59
N PHE A 9 8.28 3.58 46.86
CA PHE A 9 9.53 2.99 47.36
C PHE A 9 9.64 1.50 47.05
N LYS A 10 8.57 0.73 47.30
CA LYS A 10 8.55 -0.72 47.07
C LYS A 10 8.82 -1.07 45.60
N GLN A 11 8.20 -0.35 44.67
CA GLN A 11 8.41 -0.60 43.25
C GLN A 11 9.81 -0.17 42.79
N ARG A 12 10.28 1.00 43.23
CA ARG A 12 11.63 1.48 42.95
C ARG A 12 12.67 0.49 43.47
N TRP A 13 12.49 0.00 44.69
CA TRP A 13 13.38 -0.96 45.32
C TRP A 13 13.41 -2.32 44.60
N LEU A 14 12.25 -2.84 44.21
CA LEU A 14 12.16 -4.08 43.42
C LEU A 14 12.79 -3.93 42.04
N ASN A 15 12.71 -2.74 41.45
CA ASN A 15 13.30 -2.46 40.15
C ASN A 15 14.81 -2.29 40.22
N VAL A 16 15.42 -1.93 41.34
CA VAL A 16 16.88 -1.73 41.48
C VAL A 16 17.68 -3.01 41.14
N PRO A 17 18.91 -2.94 40.60
CA PRO A 17 19.72 -4.14 40.37
C PRO A 17 19.94 -4.95 41.64
N ASP A 18 19.91 -6.28 41.52
CA ASP A 18 20.06 -7.20 42.65
C ASP A 18 21.37 -6.96 43.42
N ALA A 19 22.46 -6.66 42.70
CA ALA A 19 23.75 -6.32 43.29
C ALA A 19 23.69 -5.09 44.20
N VAL A 20 22.89 -4.07 43.84
CA VAL A 20 22.70 -2.86 44.65
C VAL A 20 21.89 -3.19 45.91
N ARG A 21 20.86 -4.05 45.79
CA ARG A 21 20.10 -4.48 46.98
C ARG A 21 20.98 -5.26 47.95
N GLN A 22 21.82 -6.16 47.45
CA GLN A 22 22.75 -6.92 48.28
C GLN A 22 23.78 -6.02 48.95
N THR A 23 24.36 -5.04 48.24
CA THR A 23 25.31 -4.10 48.87
C THR A 23 24.66 -3.30 49.99
N PHE A 24 23.39 -2.91 49.85
CA PHE A 24 22.66 -2.25 50.94
C PHE A 24 22.38 -3.17 52.13
N ILE A 25 22.10 -4.46 51.89
CA ILE A 25 21.93 -5.46 52.97
C ILE A 25 23.27 -5.68 53.69
N ASP A 26 24.37 -5.79 52.96
CA ASP A 26 25.72 -5.95 53.50
C ASP A 26 26.13 -4.73 54.35
N ASP A 27 25.83 -3.52 53.87
CA ASP A 27 26.09 -2.26 54.60
C ASP A 27 25.26 -2.18 55.89
N LEU A 28 23.98 -2.61 55.86
CA LEU A 28 23.14 -2.70 57.06
C LEU A 28 23.66 -3.73 58.07
N GLY A 29 24.08 -4.91 57.59
CA GLY A 29 24.68 -5.95 58.42
C GLY A 29 25.93 -5.44 59.15
N ARG A 30 26.78 -4.71 58.43
CA ARG A 30 27.99 -4.10 58.99
C ARG A 30 27.71 -3.04 60.07
N ILE A 31 26.66 -2.24 59.89
CA ILE A 31 26.21 -1.28 60.91
C ILE A 31 25.70 -2.02 62.14
N CYS A 32 25.02 -3.16 61.97
CA CYS A 32 24.59 -3.99 63.09
C CYS A 32 25.76 -4.62 63.87
N GLU A 33 26.89 -4.92 63.22
CA GLU A 33 28.11 -5.38 63.90
C GLU A 33 28.70 -4.33 64.85
N ALA A 34 28.57 -3.05 64.53
CA ALA A 34 29.03 -1.93 65.38
C ALA A 34 28.20 -1.76 66.67
N LEU A 35 27.01 -2.36 66.72
CA LEU A 35 26.11 -2.32 67.88
C LEU A 35 26.37 -3.48 68.86
N GLN A 36 27.34 -4.35 68.57
CA GLN A 36 27.68 -5.47 69.46
C GLN A 36 28.49 -4.99 70.68
N PRO A 37 28.30 -5.58 71.86
CA PRO A 37 28.86 -5.07 73.12
C PRO A 37 30.39 -5.09 73.19
N ASP A 38 31.07 -5.92 72.40
CA ASP A 38 32.54 -6.09 72.42
C ASP A 38 33.26 -5.45 71.22
N SER A 39 32.58 -4.62 70.42
CA SER A 39 33.15 -4.07 69.19
C SER A 39 34.07 -2.86 69.44
N ASP A 40 35.29 -2.89 68.89
CA ASP A 40 36.21 -1.75 68.83
C ASP A 40 35.75 -0.75 67.76
N ILE A 41 35.09 0.32 68.21
CA ILE A 41 34.46 1.34 67.36
C ILE A 41 35.49 2.03 66.46
N GLN A 42 36.72 2.26 66.92
CA GLN A 42 37.72 2.98 66.10
C GLN A 42 38.22 2.13 64.94
N ARG A 43 38.52 0.85 65.20
CA ARG A 43 38.88 -0.10 64.13
C ARG A 43 37.73 -0.34 63.17
N TRP A 44 36.50 -0.39 63.67
CA TRP A 44 35.31 -0.52 62.85
C TRP A 44 35.15 0.68 61.90
N LEU A 45 35.36 1.92 62.37
CA LEU A 45 35.28 3.14 61.57
C LEU A 45 36.25 3.14 60.39
N GLU A 46 37.50 2.73 60.60
CA GLU A 46 38.50 2.65 59.52
C GLU A 46 38.16 1.57 58.48
N ALA A 47 37.63 0.44 58.93
CA ALA A 47 37.18 -0.64 58.05
C ALA A 47 35.91 -0.24 57.28
N ASP A 48 34.97 0.43 57.94
CA ASP A 48 33.72 0.88 57.35
C ASP A 48 33.96 1.91 56.25
N GLN A 49 34.86 2.87 56.45
CA GLN A 49 35.16 3.87 55.42
C GLN A 49 35.69 3.23 54.12
N LYS A 50 36.53 2.20 54.22
CA LYS A 50 37.01 1.44 53.04
C LYS A 50 35.89 0.65 52.38
N GLN A 51 35.05 0.02 53.18
CA GLN A 51 33.96 -0.82 52.68
C GLN A 51 32.83 0.01 52.06
N GLN A 52 32.54 1.21 52.58
CA GLN A 52 31.63 2.17 51.94
C GLN A 52 32.12 2.57 50.55
N GLN A 53 33.42 2.83 50.37
CA GLN A 53 33.97 3.13 49.04
C GLN A 53 33.76 1.96 48.07
N LEU A 54 33.95 0.73 48.52
CA LEU A 54 33.68 -0.46 47.72
C LEU A 54 32.19 -0.64 47.42
N SER A 55 31.30 -0.33 48.38
CA SER A 55 29.85 -0.41 48.15
C SER A 55 29.40 0.63 47.12
N PHE A 56 29.89 1.87 47.19
CA PHE A 56 29.64 2.88 46.15
C PHE A 56 30.09 2.43 44.76
N GLN A 57 31.31 1.91 44.63
CA GLN A 57 31.81 1.40 43.34
C GLN A 57 30.96 0.25 42.80
N ARG A 58 30.55 -0.69 43.66
CA ARG A 58 29.67 -1.80 43.28
C ARG A 58 28.30 -1.30 42.82
N ILE A 59 27.75 -0.31 43.51
CA ILE A 59 26.46 0.29 43.17
C ILE A 59 26.55 0.99 41.80
N GLU A 60 27.57 1.81 41.59
CA GLU A 60 27.80 2.49 40.32
C GLU A 60 27.99 1.50 39.16
N ALA A 61 28.82 0.47 39.36
CA ALA A 61 29.06 -0.57 38.37
C ALA A 61 27.76 -1.31 37.99
N ALA A 62 26.93 -1.65 38.98
CA ALA A 62 25.66 -2.34 38.75
C ALA A 62 24.68 -1.47 37.96
N TYR A 63 24.60 -0.17 38.25
CA TYR A 63 23.77 0.75 37.46
C TYR A 63 24.32 0.97 36.05
N ALA A 64 25.63 1.07 35.88
CA ALA A 64 26.27 1.18 34.58
C ALA A 64 25.99 -0.06 33.71
N ALA A 65 26.14 -1.26 34.29
CA ALA A 65 25.84 -2.53 33.62
C ALA A 65 24.37 -2.61 33.19
N ARG A 66 23.43 -2.25 34.08
CA ARG A 66 22.01 -2.24 33.73
C ARG A 66 21.68 -1.24 32.64
N LYS A 67 22.27 -0.04 32.68
CA LYS A 67 22.09 0.96 31.63
C LYS A 67 22.57 0.43 30.28
N ALA A 68 23.73 -0.23 30.26
CA ALA A 68 24.26 -0.86 29.05
C ALA A 68 23.32 -1.95 28.50
N GLN A 69 22.78 -2.82 29.36
CA GLN A 69 21.78 -3.83 28.96
C GLN A 69 20.54 -3.21 28.32
N LEU A 70 19.97 -2.17 28.93
CA LEU A 70 18.80 -1.48 28.38
C LEU A 70 19.08 -0.84 27.01
N ILE A 71 20.30 -0.33 26.81
CA ILE A 71 20.71 0.24 25.52
C ILE A 71 20.82 -0.86 24.46
N GLU A 72 21.45 -1.99 24.78
CA GLU A 72 21.56 -3.11 23.84
C GLU A 72 20.20 -3.74 23.52
N GLU A 73 19.33 -3.92 24.51
CA GLU A 73 17.96 -4.37 24.26
C GLU A 73 17.19 -3.42 23.33
N ALA A 74 17.31 -2.11 23.55
CA ALA A 74 16.69 -1.11 22.68
C ALA A 74 17.26 -1.16 21.26
N ARG A 75 18.56 -1.38 21.12
CA ARG A 75 19.23 -1.57 19.82
C ARG A 75 18.72 -2.81 19.10
N ILE A 76 18.65 -3.95 19.79
CA ILE A 76 18.14 -5.22 19.24
C ILE A 76 16.68 -5.07 18.81
N ARG A 77 15.82 -4.45 19.64
CA ARG A 77 14.42 -4.21 19.28
C ARG A 77 14.29 -3.36 18.01
N ARG A 78 15.10 -2.30 17.88
CA ARG A 78 15.12 -1.47 16.67
C ARG A 78 15.57 -2.27 15.45
N GLN A 79 16.60 -3.08 15.59
CA GLN A 79 17.08 -3.94 14.50
C GLN A 79 16.01 -4.93 14.05
N GLN A 80 15.37 -5.63 14.99
CA GLN A 80 14.30 -6.59 14.69
C GLN A 80 13.09 -5.91 14.03
N ALA A 81 12.71 -4.72 14.48
CA ALA A 81 11.63 -3.95 13.85
C ALA A 81 11.97 -3.57 12.41
N LEU A 82 13.21 -3.15 12.16
CA LEU A 82 13.69 -2.83 10.81
C LEU A 82 13.71 -4.07 9.92
N GLU A 83 14.23 -5.20 10.41
CA GLU A 83 14.23 -6.47 9.67
C GLU A 83 12.82 -6.93 9.30
N ARG A 84 11.86 -6.85 10.23
CA ARG A 84 10.45 -7.15 9.95
C ARG A 84 9.87 -6.22 8.88
N SER A 85 10.09 -4.92 9.02
CA SER A 85 9.61 -3.95 8.02
C SER A 85 10.19 -4.18 6.62
N LEU A 86 11.45 -4.63 6.53
CA LEU A 86 12.09 -4.97 5.27
C LEU A 86 11.53 -6.28 4.69
N GLN A 87 11.27 -7.28 5.53
CA GLN A 87 10.63 -8.53 5.10
C GLN A 87 9.22 -8.27 4.57
N GLU A 88 8.42 -7.46 5.27
CA GLU A 88 7.09 -7.06 4.83
C GLU A 88 7.14 -6.33 3.48
N LYS A 89 8.06 -5.38 3.30
CA LYS A 89 8.25 -4.69 2.01
C LYS A 89 8.64 -5.64 0.88
N ARG A 90 9.56 -6.58 1.13
CA ARG A 90 9.96 -7.59 0.14
C ARG A 90 8.80 -8.51 -0.22
N ALA A 91 8.03 -8.96 0.77
CA ALA A 91 6.86 -9.81 0.55
C ALA A 91 5.78 -9.07 -0.27
N ALA A 92 5.52 -7.80 0.05
CA ALA A 92 4.58 -6.98 -0.72
C ALA A 92 5.03 -6.78 -2.17
N GLN A 93 6.32 -6.55 -2.40
CA GLN A 93 6.89 -6.45 -3.75
C GLN A 93 6.78 -7.76 -4.53
N GLN A 94 7.04 -8.90 -3.88
CA GLN A 94 6.90 -10.21 -4.50
C GLN A 94 5.44 -10.50 -4.87
N ALA A 95 4.50 -10.26 -3.96
CA ALA A 95 3.08 -10.43 -4.23
C ALA A 95 2.60 -9.54 -5.38
N TYR A 96 3.06 -8.29 -5.44
CA TYR A 96 2.74 -7.39 -6.55
C TYR A 96 3.32 -7.88 -7.88
N ALA A 97 4.57 -8.35 -7.89
CA ALA A 97 5.20 -8.89 -9.10
C ALA A 97 4.48 -10.16 -9.59
N GLU A 98 4.06 -11.04 -8.68
CA GLU A 98 3.28 -12.25 -9.02
C GLU A 98 1.92 -11.89 -9.60
N GLN A 99 1.22 -10.90 -9.03
CA GLN A 99 -0.05 -10.40 -9.57
C GLN A 99 0.13 -9.84 -10.98
N LEU A 100 1.16 -9.03 -11.20
CA LEU A 100 1.45 -8.46 -12.52
C LEU A 100 1.73 -9.56 -13.55
N GLN A 101 2.52 -10.57 -13.20
CA GLN A 101 2.77 -11.71 -14.10
C GLN A 101 1.50 -12.47 -14.44
N GLN A 102 0.60 -12.70 -13.47
CA GLN A 102 -0.67 -13.36 -13.72
C GLN A 102 -1.57 -12.55 -14.66
N ASP A 103 -1.62 -11.23 -14.47
CA ASP A 103 -2.39 -10.33 -15.33
C ASP A 103 -1.81 -10.26 -16.75
N GLU A 104 -0.49 -10.25 -16.90
CA GLU A 104 0.18 -10.32 -18.21
C GLU A 104 -0.18 -11.61 -18.94
N LEU A 105 -0.15 -12.75 -18.26
CA LEU A 105 -0.55 -14.05 -18.84
C LEU A 105 -2.01 -14.05 -19.30
N ARG A 106 -2.92 -13.47 -18.50
CA ARG A 106 -4.33 -13.34 -18.87
C ARG A 106 -4.51 -12.47 -20.11
N ARG A 107 -3.91 -11.28 -20.12
CA ARG A 107 -3.96 -10.36 -21.26
C ARG A 107 -3.38 -11.01 -22.52
N PHE A 108 -2.28 -11.74 -22.40
CA PHE A 108 -1.69 -12.46 -23.52
C PHE A 108 -2.65 -13.54 -24.06
N ALA A 109 -3.30 -14.30 -23.18
CA ALA A 109 -4.28 -15.30 -23.59
C ALA A 109 -5.49 -14.68 -24.31
N GLU A 110 -6.02 -13.56 -23.81
CA GLU A 110 -7.11 -12.80 -24.43
C GLU A 110 -6.70 -12.26 -25.81
N GLN A 111 -5.49 -11.69 -25.92
CA GLN A 111 -4.94 -11.23 -27.19
C GLN A 111 -4.77 -12.38 -28.18
N ALA A 112 -4.28 -13.53 -27.75
CA ALA A 112 -4.12 -14.71 -28.60
C ALA A 112 -5.47 -15.22 -29.13
N GLN A 113 -6.51 -15.25 -28.28
CA GLN A 113 -7.87 -15.60 -28.72
C GLN A 113 -8.43 -14.60 -29.72
N THR A 114 -8.24 -13.30 -29.47
CA THR A 114 -8.69 -12.23 -30.36
C THR A 114 -7.99 -12.33 -31.72
N LEU A 115 -6.68 -12.55 -31.73
CA LEU A 115 -5.90 -12.75 -32.96
C LEU A 115 -6.36 -13.99 -33.74
N ALA A 116 -6.68 -15.09 -33.04
CA ALA A 116 -7.22 -16.29 -33.67
C ALA A 116 -8.58 -16.03 -34.34
N LEU A 117 -9.45 -15.25 -33.70
CA LEU A 117 -10.74 -14.85 -34.26
C LEU A 117 -10.57 -13.96 -35.50
N ILE A 118 -9.69 -12.94 -35.43
CA ILE A 118 -9.35 -12.07 -36.57
C ILE A 118 -8.80 -12.89 -37.73
N ARG A 119 -7.91 -13.85 -37.45
CA ARG A 119 -7.39 -14.76 -38.48
C ARG A 119 -8.53 -15.52 -39.16
N GLN A 120 -9.46 -16.08 -38.40
CA GLN A 120 -10.60 -16.81 -38.95
C GLN A 120 -11.51 -15.92 -39.80
N THR A 121 -11.76 -14.67 -39.38
CA THR A 121 -12.57 -13.73 -40.17
C THR A 121 -11.87 -13.37 -41.47
N VAL A 122 -10.57 -13.08 -41.45
CA VAL A 122 -9.77 -12.79 -42.65
C VAL A 122 -9.75 -13.97 -43.61
N GLU A 123 -9.58 -15.21 -43.10
CA GLU A 123 -9.64 -16.42 -43.93
C GLU A 123 -11.01 -16.58 -44.61
N ARG A 124 -12.11 -16.38 -43.86
CA ARG A 124 -13.46 -16.42 -44.41
C ARG A 124 -13.69 -15.33 -45.47
N ASP A 125 -13.25 -14.12 -45.21
CA ASP A 125 -13.38 -13.00 -46.15
C ASP A 125 -12.58 -13.27 -47.41
N THR A 126 -11.35 -13.77 -47.28
CA THR A 126 -10.50 -14.15 -48.41
C THR A 126 -11.16 -15.21 -49.28
N LEU A 127 -11.75 -16.26 -48.69
CA LEU A 127 -12.53 -17.26 -49.42
C LEU A 127 -13.75 -16.65 -50.11
N THR A 128 -14.44 -15.74 -49.43
CA THR A 128 -15.62 -15.06 -50.00
C THR A 128 -15.23 -14.18 -51.20
N TYR A 129 -14.16 -13.39 -51.11
CA TYR A 129 -13.71 -12.54 -52.20
C TYR A 129 -13.11 -13.33 -53.37
N THR A 130 -12.33 -14.37 -53.08
CA THR A 130 -11.76 -15.24 -54.12
C THR A 130 -12.85 -16.02 -54.86
N SER A 131 -13.90 -16.49 -54.18
CA SER A 131 -15.03 -17.19 -54.84
C SER A 131 -15.84 -16.30 -55.79
N ARG A 132 -15.90 -14.98 -55.52
CA ARG A 132 -16.53 -13.99 -56.40
C ARG A 132 -15.64 -13.63 -57.59
N TYR A 133 -14.34 -13.90 -57.51
CA TYR A 133 -13.41 -13.65 -58.59
C TYR A 133 -13.62 -14.67 -59.70
N HIS A 134 -14.37 -14.26 -60.71
CA HIS A 134 -14.41 -14.95 -62.00
C HIS A 134 -13.46 -14.21 -62.94
N LYS A 135 -12.71 -14.95 -63.75
CA LYS A 135 -11.93 -14.34 -64.84
C LYS A 135 -12.92 -13.56 -65.72
N ASN A 136 -12.66 -12.28 -65.99
CA ASN A 136 -13.46 -11.51 -66.94
C ASN A 136 -13.58 -12.35 -68.22
N PRO A 137 -14.79 -12.55 -68.77
CA PRO A 137 -14.95 -13.39 -69.95
C PRO A 137 -14.06 -12.84 -71.06
N GLU A 138 -13.03 -13.58 -71.46
CA GLU A 138 -12.07 -13.16 -72.51
C GLU A 138 -12.68 -13.16 -73.92
N GLY A 139 -14.01 -13.22 -74.01
CA GLY A 139 -14.77 -13.40 -75.24
C GLY A 139 -15.88 -12.38 -75.44
N SER A 140 -15.74 -11.14 -74.97
CA SER A 140 -16.60 -10.05 -75.45
C SER A 140 -15.92 -8.69 -75.29
N PRO A 141 -15.61 -7.95 -76.38
CA PRO A 141 -15.17 -6.56 -76.27
C PRO A 141 -16.35 -5.75 -75.72
N PHE A 142 -16.26 -5.37 -74.45
CA PHE A 142 -17.18 -4.40 -73.85
C PHE A 142 -17.03 -3.07 -74.61
N ASN A 143 -17.98 -2.81 -75.51
CA ASN A 143 -18.11 -1.52 -76.19
C ASN A 143 -18.69 -0.50 -75.19
N PHE A 144 -17.84 0.29 -74.54
CA PHE A 144 -18.25 1.46 -73.73
C PHE A 144 -19.08 2.48 -74.51
N ALA A 145 -19.12 2.38 -75.84
CA ALA A 145 -19.81 3.32 -76.72
C ALA A 145 -21.32 3.10 -76.89
N LYS A 146 -21.91 2.02 -76.34
CA LYS A 146 -23.33 1.70 -76.57
C LYS A 146 -24.10 1.54 -75.26
N GLY A 147 -24.48 2.69 -74.68
CA GLY A 147 -25.70 2.82 -73.89
C GLY A 147 -25.61 2.46 -72.40
N LEU A 148 -24.75 3.13 -71.64
CA LEU A 148 -25.13 3.61 -70.31
C LEU A 148 -25.31 5.13 -70.38
N ALA A 149 -26.27 5.59 -71.19
CA ALA A 149 -26.80 6.93 -71.00
C ALA A 149 -27.83 6.86 -69.86
N VAL A 150 -27.35 6.66 -68.63
CA VAL A 150 -28.14 7.08 -67.47
C VAL A 150 -28.23 8.60 -67.62
N SER A 151 -29.43 9.16 -67.65
CA SER A 151 -29.56 10.60 -67.82
C SER A 151 -28.82 11.28 -66.67
N ASP A 152 -27.95 12.26 -66.96
CA ASP A 152 -27.15 12.96 -65.92
C ASP A 152 -28.03 13.46 -64.77
N HIS A 153 -29.30 13.77 -65.06
CA HIS A 153 -30.29 14.16 -64.07
C HIS A 153 -30.63 13.05 -63.05
N GLN A 154 -30.70 11.79 -63.46
CA GLN A 154 -30.90 10.65 -62.56
C GLN A 154 -29.65 10.38 -61.71
N MET A 155 -28.45 10.51 -62.28
CA MET A 155 -27.21 10.39 -61.50
C MET A 155 -27.08 11.51 -60.46
N LEU A 156 -27.41 12.75 -60.83
CA LEU A 156 -27.41 13.89 -59.91
C LEU A 156 -28.45 13.73 -58.80
N SER A 157 -29.67 13.26 -59.10
CA SER A 157 -30.69 13.04 -58.06
C SER A 157 -30.32 11.92 -57.10
N GLU A 158 -29.73 10.83 -57.60
CA GLU A 158 -29.26 9.74 -56.74
C GLU A 158 -28.08 10.20 -55.86
N LEU A 159 -27.15 10.97 -56.41
CA LEU A 159 -26.04 11.57 -55.65
C LEU A 159 -26.54 12.54 -54.57
N GLU A 160 -27.53 13.38 -54.88
CA GLU A 160 -28.18 14.25 -53.89
C GLU A 160 -28.90 13.43 -52.80
N SER A 161 -29.58 12.34 -53.17
CA SER A 161 -30.23 11.45 -52.20
C SER A 161 -29.23 10.75 -51.27
N VAL A 162 -28.06 10.38 -51.79
CA VAL A 162 -26.97 9.76 -51.03
C VAL A 162 -26.32 10.81 -50.13
N ARG A 163 -26.09 12.01 -50.65
CA ARG A 163 -25.58 13.14 -49.88
C ARG A 163 -26.47 13.46 -48.69
N ILE A 164 -27.79 13.60 -48.89
CA ILE A 164 -28.74 13.89 -47.81
C ILE A 164 -28.75 12.76 -46.78
N ARG A 165 -28.71 11.49 -47.22
CA ARG A 165 -28.61 10.35 -46.29
C ARG A 165 -27.33 10.39 -45.46
N LEU A 166 -26.19 10.70 -46.06
CA LEU A 166 -24.91 10.81 -45.37
C LEU A 166 -24.87 12.01 -44.42
N GLU A 167 -25.47 13.14 -44.80
CA GLU A 167 -25.61 14.32 -43.92
C GLU A 167 -26.48 13.97 -42.70
N LEU A 168 -27.62 13.32 -42.89
CA LEU A 168 -28.49 12.87 -41.80
C LEU A 168 -27.85 11.79 -40.93
N GLU A 169 -27.11 10.85 -41.53
CA GLU A 169 -26.37 9.83 -40.78
C GLU A 169 -25.26 10.47 -39.91
N ALA A 170 -24.54 11.46 -40.46
CA ALA A 170 -23.54 12.20 -39.71
C ALA A 170 -24.16 13.01 -38.56
N GLU A 171 -25.30 13.68 -38.78
CA GLU A 171 -26.04 14.38 -37.72
C GLU A 171 -26.48 13.41 -36.62
N SER A 172 -27.02 12.25 -36.98
CA SER A 172 -27.42 11.22 -36.02
C SER A 172 -26.23 10.67 -35.22
N GLN A 173 -25.09 10.44 -35.86
CA GLN A 173 -23.86 10.02 -35.18
C GLN A 173 -23.35 11.09 -34.21
N ILE A 174 -23.41 12.37 -34.58
CA ILE A 174 -23.02 13.48 -33.70
C ILE A 174 -23.95 13.55 -32.48
N GLU A 175 -25.27 13.43 -32.68
CA GLU A 175 -26.23 13.43 -31.56
C GLU A 175 -25.99 12.27 -30.59
N GLN A 176 -25.76 11.05 -31.12
CA GLN A 176 -25.42 9.89 -30.30
C GLN A 176 -24.12 10.09 -29.52
N ALA A 177 -23.09 10.66 -30.16
CA ALA A 177 -21.82 10.94 -29.51
C ALA A 177 -21.96 11.98 -28.39
N VAL A 178 -22.73 13.05 -28.61
CA VAL A 178 -23.01 14.07 -27.59
C VAL A 178 -23.81 13.50 -26.42
N ALA A 179 -24.82 12.66 -26.69
CA ALA A 179 -25.59 11.98 -25.65
C ALA A 179 -24.71 11.05 -24.80
N ALA A 180 -23.88 10.24 -25.44
CA ALA A 180 -22.94 9.35 -24.76
C ALA A 180 -21.90 10.13 -23.94
N PHE A 181 -21.39 11.25 -24.46
CA PHE A 181 -20.47 12.12 -23.74
C PHE A 181 -21.12 12.73 -22.49
N ARG A 182 -22.35 13.24 -22.60
CA ARG A 182 -23.11 13.76 -21.45
C ARG A 182 -23.33 12.69 -20.39
N ALA A 183 -23.70 11.47 -20.78
CA ALA A 183 -23.88 10.35 -19.86
C ALA A 183 -22.58 10.01 -19.12
N LYS A 184 -21.44 9.95 -19.83
CA LYS A 184 -20.12 9.72 -19.21
C LYS A 184 -19.73 10.83 -18.24
N LEU A 185 -20.01 12.09 -18.59
CA LEU A 185 -19.70 13.24 -17.73
C LEU A 185 -20.56 13.22 -16.46
N GLN A 186 -21.85 12.90 -16.58
CA GLN A 186 -22.73 12.71 -15.42
C GLN A 186 -22.27 11.56 -14.53
N ALA A 187 -21.89 10.42 -15.12
CA ALA A 187 -21.36 9.28 -14.37
C ALA A 187 -20.07 9.64 -13.62
N ALA A 188 -19.10 10.27 -14.29
CA ALA A 188 -17.85 10.70 -13.67
C ALA A 188 -18.08 11.72 -12.54
N ALA A 189 -19.02 12.66 -12.71
CA ALA A 189 -19.37 13.61 -11.66
C ALA A 189 -20.00 12.91 -10.45
N GLN A 190 -20.85 11.90 -10.68
CA GLN A 190 -21.45 11.10 -9.60
C GLN A 190 -20.40 10.26 -8.86
N GLU A 191 -19.45 9.66 -9.58
CA GLU A 191 -18.33 8.92 -8.98
C GLU A 191 -17.45 9.82 -8.11
N GLU A 192 -17.15 11.04 -8.56
CA GLU A 192 -16.43 12.05 -7.77
C GLU A 192 -17.22 12.47 -6.52
N ILE A 193 -18.54 12.71 -6.65
CA ILE A 193 -19.41 13.02 -5.50
C ILE A 193 -19.39 11.85 -4.50
N ASP A 194 -19.56 10.62 -4.97
CA ASP A 194 -19.57 9.43 -4.12
C ASP A 194 -18.20 9.21 -3.44
N TYR A 195 -17.10 9.48 -4.15
CA TYR A 195 -15.75 9.42 -3.60
C TYR A 195 -15.53 10.47 -2.51
N ILE A 196 -15.94 11.72 -2.76
CA ILE A 196 -15.87 12.81 -1.78
C ILE A 196 -16.73 12.46 -0.57
N LEU A 197 -17.96 11.96 -0.74
CA LEU A 197 -18.84 11.58 0.37
C LEU A 197 -18.27 10.43 1.21
N LYS A 198 -17.63 9.44 0.60
CA LYS A 198 -16.98 8.33 1.34
C LYS A 198 -15.75 8.77 2.13
N ASN A 199 -15.03 9.79 1.65
CA ASN A 199 -13.76 10.25 2.24
C ASN A 199 -13.87 11.56 3.03
N SER A 200 -15.05 12.20 3.07
CA SER A 200 -15.29 13.38 3.89
C SER A 200 -15.91 12.97 5.23
N GLY A 201 -15.37 13.50 6.33
CA GLY A 201 -15.74 13.15 7.70
C GLY A 201 -17.14 13.56 8.15
N PHE A 202 -18.11 13.72 7.24
CA PHE A 202 -19.48 14.11 7.57
C PHE A 202 -20.27 13.02 8.30
N SER A 203 -19.75 11.79 8.42
CA SER A 203 -20.38 10.71 9.17
C SER A 203 -19.92 10.60 10.64
N SER A 204 -18.92 11.39 11.08
CA SER A 204 -18.37 11.31 12.45
C SER A 204 -18.89 12.37 13.44
N GLU A 205 -19.79 13.26 13.05
CA GLU A 205 -20.42 14.21 13.96
C GLU A 205 -21.88 13.85 14.22
N ILE A 206 -22.09 12.95 15.19
CA ILE A 206 -23.35 12.88 15.92
C ILE A 206 -23.31 14.04 16.92
N PRO A 207 -24.16 15.08 16.83
CA PRO A 207 -24.18 16.12 17.83
C PRO A 207 -24.75 15.53 19.13
N GLU A 208 -23.92 15.44 20.17
CA GLU A 208 -24.38 15.32 21.55
C GLU A 208 -25.32 16.49 21.85
N ASN A 209 -26.60 16.16 21.96
CA ASN A 209 -27.61 17.11 22.38
C ASN A 209 -27.41 17.38 23.88
N LYS A 210 -26.70 18.46 24.20
CA LYS A 210 -26.66 19.07 25.54
C LYS A 210 -27.50 20.32 25.53
N THR A 211 -28.72 20.20 26.04
CA THR A 211 -29.37 21.10 27.03
C THR A 211 -30.70 20.51 27.45
#